data_AF-A0A031LMT8-F1
#
_entry.id   AF-A0A031LMT8-F1
#
_cell.length_a   1.000
_cell.length_b   1.000
_cell.length_c   1.000
_cell.angle_alpha   90.00
_cell.angle_beta   90.00
_cell.angle_gamma   90.00
#
_symmetry.space_group_name_H-M   'P 1'
#
loop_
_entity.id
_entity.type
_entity.pdbx_description
1 polymer ?
#
loop_
_entity_poly.entity_id
_entity_poly.type
_entity_poly.pdbx_seq_one_letter_code
_entity_poly.pdbx_strand_id
1 'polypeptide(L)'
;MVLFYFVFRYFMDTVSFIFVVWDFFMTKHWIGYHNFDNTKINYRSLPESILYTRAKGNPQAGDMMWVIEGTGNKPPKLFRLVDCFIVEKVDDVIPVQYKGMKKRVVSRKSLMLPKLPISIEDLSDKKLLQPLIQYLNTSPSMTGATNKLPALEALLNLAKEQL
;
A
#
# COMPACT_ATOMS: atom_id res chain seq x y z
N MET A 1 28.72 -8.25 -14.14
CA MET A 1 29.37 -9.58 -14.03
C MET A 1 28.53 -10.38 -13.05
N VAL A 2 27.65 -11.25 -13.55
CA VAL A 2 26.69 -12.01 -12.73
C VAL A 2 27.23 -13.42 -12.57
N LEU A 3 27.42 -13.85 -11.33
CA LEU A 3 27.93 -15.16 -10.96
C LEU A 3 26.74 -16.11 -10.81
N PHE A 4 26.63 -17.10 -11.70
CA PHE A 4 25.62 -18.16 -11.61
C PHE A 4 26.21 -19.35 -10.83
N TYR A 5 25.62 -19.72 -9.71
CA TYR A 5 25.91 -20.98 -9.03
C TYR A 5 24.87 -22.04 -9.44
N PHE A 6 25.34 -23.13 -10.05
CA PHE A 6 24.53 -24.32 -10.35
C PHE A 6 24.62 -25.30 -9.17
N VAL A 7 23.48 -25.70 -8.61
CA VAL A 7 23.39 -26.87 -7.74
C VAL A 7 22.65 -27.96 -8.51
N PHE A 8 23.39 -29.00 -8.92
CA PHE A 8 22.84 -30.20 -9.53
C PHE A 8 22.34 -31.15 -8.43
N ARG A 9 21.09 -31.62 -8.54
CA ARG A 9 20.66 -32.84 -7.89
C ARG A 9 19.89 -33.69 -8.89
N TYR A 10 20.52 -34.79 -9.31
CA TYR A 10 19.95 -35.80 -10.19
C TYR A 10 18.89 -36.61 -9.43
N PHE A 11 17.68 -36.70 -9.98
CA PHE A 11 16.79 -37.85 -9.77
C PHE A 11 16.01 -38.09 -11.05
N MET A 12 15.95 -39.35 -11.47
CA MET A 12 15.41 -39.78 -12.76
C MET A 12 13.90 -39.57 -12.86
N ASP A 13 13.50 -39.36 -14.12
CA ASP A 13 12.16 -39.45 -14.69
C ASP A 13 11.20 -38.26 -14.48
N THR A 14 10.72 -37.76 -15.62
CA THR A 14 9.80 -36.62 -15.86
C THR A 14 10.38 -35.21 -15.68
N VAL A 15 11.04 -34.72 -16.72
CA VAL A 15 11.54 -33.34 -16.80
C VAL A 15 10.38 -32.37 -17.08
N SER A 16 9.76 -31.85 -16.03
CA SER A 16 9.08 -30.55 -16.11
C SER A 16 10.08 -29.45 -15.78
N PHE A 17 10.50 -28.71 -16.81
CA PHE A 17 11.34 -27.52 -16.66
C PHE A 17 10.52 -26.41 -15.99
N ILE A 18 10.57 -26.33 -14.66
CA ILE A 18 10.07 -25.16 -13.94
C ILE A 18 11.20 -24.14 -13.91
N PHE A 19 11.15 -23.16 -14.81
CA PHE A 19 11.93 -21.94 -14.69
C PHE A 19 11.39 -21.14 -13.50
N VAL A 20 11.88 -21.40 -12.29
CA VAL A 20 11.71 -20.45 -11.19
C VAL A 20 12.82 -19.42 -11.32
N VAL A 21 12.57 -18.42 -12.16
CA VAL A 21 13.34 -17.16 -12.10
C VAL A 21 12.99 -16.54 -10.75
N TRP A 22 13.80 -16.84 -9.74
CA TRP A 22 13.87 -16.05 -8.51
C TRP A 22 14.52 -14.72 -8.87
N ASP A 23 13.80 -13.88 -9.60
CA ASP A 23 14.02 -12.45 -9.48
C ASP A 23 13.70 -12.16 -8.02
N PHE A 24 14.74 -11.91 -7.22
CA PHE A 24 14.63 -11.20 -5.96
C PHE A 24 14.07 -9.80 -6.29
N PHE A 25 12.78 -9.72 -6.60
CA PHE A 25 12.06 -8.47 -6.68
C PHE A 25 12.12 -7.89 -5.28
N MET A 26 13.00 -6.91 -5.05
CA MET A 26 12.91 -6.09 -3.85
C MET A 26 11.51 -5.50 -3.83
N THR A 27 10.70 -5.95 -2.87
CA THR A 27 9.33 -5.49 -2.66
C THR A 27 9.33 -3.97 -2.60
N LYS A 28 8.65 -3.32 -3.56
CA LYS A 28 8.54 -1.87 -3.53
C LYS A 28 7.40 -1.49 -2.61
N HIS A 29 7.57 -0.38 -1.90
CA HIS A 29 6.54 0.17 -1.04
C HIS A 29 5.89 1.39 -1.71
N TRP A 30 4.57 1.38 -1.76
CA TRP A 30 3.74 2.44 -2.32
C TRP A 30 2.84 3.01 -1.24
N ILE A 31 2.63 4.31 -1.26
CA ILE A 31 1.65 4.99 -0.41
C ILE A 31 0.54 5.54 -1.29
N GLY A 32 -0.69 5.28 -0.91
CA GLY A 32 -1.92 5.73 -1.56
C GLY A 32 -2.77 6.58 -0.63
N TYR A 33 -3.55 7.47 -1.24
CA TYR A 33 -4.46 8.35 -0.53
C TYR A 33 -5.90 8.08 -0.91
N HIS A 34 -6.72 7.77 0.09
CA HIS A 34 -8.16 7.66 -0.03
C HIS A 34 -8.82 8.91 0.54
N ASN A 35 -9.59 9.62 -0.28
CA ASN A 35 -10.30 10.82 0.16
C ASN A 35 -11.75 10.47 0.47
N PHE A 36 -12.10 10.41 1.75
CA PHE A 36 -13.47 10.14 2.18
C PHE A 36 -14.44 11.17 1.62
N ASP A 37 -14.09 12.46 1.64
CA ASP A 37 -14.99 13.50 1.19
C ASP A 37 -15.30 13.46 -0.31
N ASN A 38 -14.35 13.00 -1.12
CA ASN A 38 -14.55 12.86 -2.56
C ASN A 38 -15.36 11.59 -2.89
N THR A 39 -15.12 10.51 -2.16
CA THR A 39 -15.71 9.20 -2.46
C THR A 39 -17.03 8.96 -1.72
N LYS A 40 -17.26 9.70 -0.63
CA LYS A 40 -18.36 9.52 0.34
C LYS A 40 -18.47 8.10 0.91
N ILE A 41 -17.38 7.33 0.85
CA ILE A 41 -17.29 5.94 1.30
C ILE A 41 -16.08 5.83 2.22
N ASN A 42 -16.27 5.26 3.42
CA ASN A 42 -15.14 4.98 4.30
C ASN A 42 -14.30 3.84 3.70
N TYR A 43 -12.98 3.96 3.75
CA TYR A 43 -12.10 2.92 3.23
C TYR A 43 -12.41 1.54 3.81
N ARG A 44 -12.64 1.46 5.13
CA ARG A 44 -12.90 0.20 5.84
C ARG A 44 -14.27 -0.41 5.59
N SER A 45 -15.18 0.31 4.91
CA SER A 45 -16.45 -0.28 4.45
C SER A 45 -16.33 -0.99 3.10
N LEU A 46 -15.15 -0.96 2.48
CA LEU A 46 -14.90 -1.71 1.25
C LEU A 46 -14.79 -3.22 1.54
N PRO A 47 -15.26 -4.09 0.63
CA PRO A 47 -15.33 -5.53 0.87
C PRO A 47 -13.95 -6.23 0.89
N GLU A 48 -12.93 -5.57 0.35
CA GLU A 48 -11.55 -6.04 0.29
C GLU A 48 -10.59 -4.83 0.31
N SER A 49 -9.29 -5.08 0.42
CA SER A 49 -8.28 -4.03 0.37
C SER A 49 -8.14 -3.51 -1.05
N ILE A 50 -8.84 -2.40 -1.34
CA ILE A 50 -8.85 -1.78 -2.67
C ILE A 50 -8.43 -0.33 -2.59
N LEU A 51 -7.52 0.09 -3.47
CA LEU A 51 -7.24 1.51 -3.71
C LEU A 51 -7.58 1.88 -5.17
N TYR A 52 -8.44 2.88 -5.33
CA TYR A 52 -8.71 3.51 -6.62
C TYR A 52 -7.83 4.75 -6.79
N THR A 53 -7.15 4.87 -7.92
CA THR A 53 -6.18 5.95 -8.13
C THR A 53 -6.19 6.50 -9.56
N ARG A 54 -5.86 7.79 -9.66
CA ARG A 54 -5.57 8.48 -10.94
C ARG A 54 -4.08 8.52 -11.26
N ALA A 55 -3.24 8.15 -10.29
CA ALA A 55 -1.80 8.35 -10.37
C ALA A 55 -1.15 7.44 -11.43
N LYS A 56 -0.03 7.92 -11.98
CA LYS A 56 0.77 7.16 -12.96
C LYS A 56 1.60 6.03 -12.33
N GLY A 57 1.68 5.96 -11.00
CA GLY A 57 2.40 4.90 -10.30
C GLY A 57 1.96 3.51 -10.78
N ASN A 58 2.90 2.57 -10.73
CA ASN A 58 2.73 1.25 -11.34
C ASN A 58 3.11 0.14 -10.34
N PRO A 59 2.38 0.01 -9.22
CA PRO A 59 2.57 -1.11 -8.32
C PRO A 59 2.42 -2.43 -9.07
N GLN A 60 3.26 -3.40 -8.72
CA GLN A 60 3.22 -4.75 -9.28
C GLN A 60 2.71 -5.72 -8.22
N ALA A 61 2.29 -6.91 -8.65
CA ALA A 61 1.98 -7.99 -7.71
C ALA A 61 3.20 -8.28 -6.82
N GLY A 62 2.98 -8.45 -5.52
CA GLY A 62 4.03 -8.61 -4.52
C GLY A 62 4.56 -7.31 -3.91
N ASP A 63 4.23 -6.13 -4.46
CA ASP A 63 4.56 -4.85 -3.83
C ASP A 63 3.71 -4.61 -2.56
N MET A 64 4.19 -3.75 -1.66
CA MET A 64 3.45 -3.33 -0.47
C MET A 64 2.70 -2.02 -0.74
N MET A 65 1.42 -1.96 -0.38
CA MET A 65 0.58 -0.78 -0.49
C MET A 65 0.16 -0.30 0.91
N TRP A 66 0.48 0.95 1.21
CA TRP A 66 0.06 1.66 2.42
C TRP A 66 -1.07 2.62 2.05
N VAL A 67 -2.17 2.62 2.80
CA VAL A 67 -3.31 3.50 2.52
C VAL A 67 -3.55 4.45 3.67
N ILE A 68 -3.48 5.75 3.35
CA ILE A 68 -3.91 6.83 4.25
C ILE A 68 -5.29 7.29 3.81
N GLU A 69 -6.24 7.31 4.74
CA GLU A 69 -7.53 7.98 4.55
C GLU A 69 -7.45 9.41 5.09
N GLY A 70 -7.92 10.37 4.31
CA GLY A 70 -8.14 11.75 4.74
C GLY A 70 -9.63 12.06 4.87
N THR A 71 -9.98 12.72 5.96
CA THR A 71 -11.32 13.29 6.22
C THR A 71 -11.20 14.78 6.50
N GLY A 72 -12.14 15.57 5.98
CA GLY A 72 -12.16 17.03 6.03
C GLY A 72 -11.92 17.67 4.66
N ASN A 73 -12.85 18.50 4.21
CA ASN A 73 -12.72 19.29 2.98
C ASN A 73 -11.85 20.55 3.15
N LYS A 74 -11.73 21.05 4.38
CA LYS A 74 -10.92 22.22 4.74
C LYS A 74 -9.92 21.84 5.85
N PRO A 75 -8.74 22.46 5.89
CA PRO A 75 -7.83 22.27 7.02
C PRO A 75 -8.48 22.64 8.37
N PRO A 76 -8.12 21.95 9.47
CA PRO A 76 -7.22 20.79 9.51
C PRO A 76 -7.92 19.53 9.00
N LYS A 77 -7.22 18.77 8.13
CA LYS A 77 -7.68 17.44 7.69
C LYS A 77 -7.19 16.40 8.68
N LEU A 78 -8.05 15.45 9.02
CA LEU A 78 -7.68 14.31 9.84
C LEU A 78 -7.20 13.19 8.91
N PHE A 79 -6.00 12.68 9.18
CA PHE A 79 -5.39 11.62 8.41
C PHE A 79 -5.17 10.38 9.26
N ARG A 80 -5.54 9.22 8.72
CA ARG A 80 -5.40 7.93 9.40
C ARG A 80 -4.75 6.90 8.50
N LEU A 81 -3.83 6.11 9.04
CA LEU A 81 -3.40 4.87 8.40
C LEU A 81 -4.56 3.88 8.52
N VAL A 82 -5.20 3.57 7.40
CA VAL A 82 -6.37 2.69 7.36
C VAL A 82 -6.02 1.31 6.88
N ASP A 83 -5.00 1.13 6.04
CA ASP A 83 -4.62 -0.20 5.57
C ASP A 83 -3.14 -0.31 5.19
N CYS A 84 -2.65 -1.53 5.21
CA CYS A 84 -1.35 -1.96 4.68
C CYS A 84 -1.53 -3.36 4.12
N PHE A 85 -1.27 -3.57 2.83
CA PHE A 85 -1.53 -4.86 2.16
C PHE A 85 -0.52 -5.16 1.06
N ILE A 86 -0.37 -6.44 0.75
CA ILE A 86 0.46 -6.90 -0.38
C ILE A 86 -0.40 -6.88 -1.63
N VAL A 87 0.04 -6.20 -2.68
CA VAL A 87 -0.66 -6.07 -3.95
C VAL A 87 -0.78 -7.45 -4.60
N GLU A 88 -2.01 -7.87 -4.89
CA GLU A 88 -2.27 -9.10 -5.63
C GLU A 88 -2.48 -8.80 -7.11
N LYS A 89 -3.20 -7.71 -7.42
CA LYS A 89 -3.55 -7.34 -8.78
C LYS A 89 -3.67 -5.83 -8.95
N VAL A 90 -3.36 -5.36 -10.14
CA VAL A 90 -3.72 -4.03 -10.63
C VAL A 90 -4.55 -4.18 -11.91
N ASP A 91 -5.71 -3.53 -11.97
CA ASP A 91 -6.59 -3.54 -13.15
C ASP A 91 -7.30 -2.18 -13.34
N ASP A 92 -8.15 -2.11 -14.36
CA ASP A 92 -8.92 -0.94 -14.79
C ASP A 92 -10.43 -1.11 -14.52
N VAL A 93 -10.81 -2.04 -13.64
CA VAL A 93 -12.22 -2.24 -13.26
C VAL A 93 -12.62 -1.18 -12.23
N ILE A 94 -13.16 -0.08 -12.72
CA ILE A 94 -13.54 1.09 -11.91
C ILE A 94 -15.06 1.19 -11.77
N PRO A 95 -15.62 1.07 -10.55
CA PRO A 95 -17.03 1.34 -10.30
C PRO A 95 -17.41 2.79 -10.62
N VAL A 96 -18.67 3.01 -10.98
CA VAL A 96 -19.19 4.32 -11.41
C VAL A 96 -18.94 5.43 -10.37
N GLN A 97 -19.02 5.10 -9.07
CA GLN A 97 -18.78 6.04 -7.98
C GLN A 97 -17.33 6.54 -7.90
N TYR A 98 -16.37 5.87 -8.54
CA TYR A 98 -14.98 6.29 -8.62
C TYR A 98 -14.65 6.97 -9.97
N LYS A 99 -15.61 7.73 -10.52
CA LYS A 99 -15.46 8.41 -11.81
C LYS A 99 -14.15 9.21 -11.89
N GLY A 100 -13.42 9.00 -12.99
CA GLY A 100 -12.14 9.63 -13.26
C GLY A 100 -10.93 8.94 -12.62
N MET A 101 -11.11 7.88 -11.83
CA MET A 101 -10.03 6.96 -11.47
C MET A 101 -9.60 6.16 -12.71
N LYS A 102 -8.31 5.82 -12.77
CA LYS A 102 -7.71 5.15 -13.94
C LYS A 102 -7.31 3.71 -13.66
N LYS A 103 -7.02 3.40 -12.40
CA LYS A 103 -6.55 2.09 -11.97
C LYS A 103 -7.13 1.74 -10.61
N ARG A 104 -7.26 0.44 -10.38
CA ARG A 104 -7.62 -0.19 -9.13
C ARG A 104 -6.48 -1.11 -8.71
N VAL A 105 -6.02 -0.97 -7.47
CA VAL A 105 -5.03 -1.85 -6.83
C VAL A 105 -5.76 -2.69 -5.79
N VAL A 106 -5.65 -4.01 -5.88
CA VAL A 106 -6.47 -4.93 -5.08
C VAL A 106 -5.59 -5.92 -4.32
N SER A 107 -6.04 -6.26 -3.11
CA SER A 107 -5.58 -7.40 -2.35
C SER A 107 -6.72 -8.00 -1.53
N ARG A 108 -6.70 -9.33 -1.38
CA ARG A 108 -7.56 -10.05 -0.44
C ARG A 108 -6.97 -10.12 0.98
N LYS A 109 -5.73 -9.67 1.19
CA LYS A 109 -5.01 -9.79 2.47
C LYS A 109 -4.54 -8.43 2.99
N SER A 110 -5.34 -7.86 3.88
CA SER A 110 -4.95 -6.72 4.71
C SER A 110 -4.11 -7.15 5.92
N LEU A 111 -3.02 -6.43 6.18
CA LEU A 111 -2.24 -6.53 7.42
C LEU A 111 -2.83 -5.69 8.56
N MET A 112 -3.87 -4.92 8.29
CA MET A 112 -4.57 -4.06 9.25
C MET A 112 -6.03 -4.44 9.51
N LEU A 113 -6.58 -5.48 8.86
CA LEU A 113 -8.00 -5.84 9.01
C LEU A 113 -8.47 -5.99 10.47
N PRO A 114 -7.75 -6.69 11.37
CA PRO A 114 -8.16 -6.79 12.77
C PRO A 114 -7.82 -5.55 13.60
N LYS A 115 -7.06 -4.59 13.05
CA LYS A 115 -6.53 -3.43 13.77
C LYS A 115 -7.37 -2.19 13.49
N LEU A 116 -7.49 -1.33 14.49
CA LEU A 116 -8.12 -0.03 14.34
C LEU A 116 -7.28 0.88 13.43
N PRO A 117 -7.91 1.76 12.63
CA PRO A 117 -7.20 2.84 11.96
C PRO A 117 -6.46 3.73 12.96
N ILE A 118 -5.20 4.05 12.67
CA ILE A 118 -4.35 4.88 13.55
C ILE A 118 -4.28 6.30 13.03
N SER A 119 -4.48 7.29 13.90
CA SER A 119 -4.28 8.69 13.54
C SER A 119 -2.80 8.96 13.36
N ILE A 120 -2.43 9.71 12.32
CA ILE A 120 -1.02 10.12 12.18
C ILE A 120 -0.54 10.96 13.36
N GLU A 121 -1.47 11.62 14.07
CA GLU A 121 -1.18 12.46 15.22
C GLU A 121 -0.84 11.66 16.47
N ASP A 122 -1.23 10.37 16.53
CA ASP A 122 -0.93 9.46 17.63
C ASP A 122 0.58 9.14 17.70
N LEU A 123 1.31 9.34 16.59
CA LEU A 123 2.77 9.24 16.60
C LEU A 123 3.37 10.53 17.17
N SER A 124 4.03 10.39 18.32
CA SER A 124 4.62 11.50 19.07
C SER A 124 5.87 12.09 18.38
N ASP A 125 6.63 11.26 17.66
CA ASP A 125 7.84 11.70 16.94
C ASP A 125 7.49 12.52 15.69
N LYS A 126 7.50 13.85 15.85
CA LYS A 126 7.23 14.81 14.77
C LYS A 126 8.31 14.84 13.68
N LYS A 127 9.58 14.51 14.01
CA LYS A 127 10.65 14.46 13.01
C LYS A 127 10.43 13.29 12.07
N LEU A 128 10.08 12.14 12.63
CA LEU A 128 9.74 10.94 11.86
C LEU A 128 8.54 11.17 10.93
N LEU A 129 7.52 11.89 11.40
CA LEU A 129 6.33 12.21 10.61
C LEU A 129 6.55 13.22 9.49
N GLN A 130 7.60 14.03 9.54
CA GLN A 130 7.76 15.19 8.65
C GLN A 130 7.64 14.85 7.15
N PRO A 131 8.28 13.78 6.62
CA PRO A 131 8.13 13.41 5.20
C PRO A 131 6.70 12.97 4.84
N LEU A 132 5.99 12.36 5.79
CA LEU A 132 4.60 11.93 5.60
C LEU A 132 3.66 13.15 5.60
N ILE A 133 3.82 14.07 6.55
CA ILE A 133 3.05 15.31 6.62
C ILE A 133 3.25 16.15 5.34
N GLN A 134 4.49 16.27 4.86
CA GLN A 134 4.78 17.00 3.62
C GLN A 134 4.01 16.41 2.44
N TYR A 135 4.01 15.08 2.30
CA TYR A 135 3.23 14.38 1.27
C TYR A 135 1.72 14.64 1.38
N LEU A 136 1.18 14.63 2.60
CA LEU A 136 -0.26 14.82 2.85
C LEU A 136 -0.72 16.26 2.58
N ASN A 137 0.18 17.24 2.70
CA ASN A 137 -0.14 18.65 2.45
C ASN A 137 -0.07 19.06 0.97
N THR A 138 0.64 18.33 0.11
CA THR A 138 0.87 18.68 -1.30
C THR A 138 -0.02 17.92 -2.27
N SER A 139 -1.32 17.78 -1.99
CA SER A 139 -2.29 16.98 -2.77
C SER A 139 -1.87 15.51 -2.91
N PRO A 140 -2.06 14.70 -1.85
CA PRO A 140 -1.57 13.33 -1.82
C PRO A 140 -2.22 12.47 -2.90
N SER A 141 -1.40 11.74 -3.63
CA SER A 141 -1.77 10.75 -4.64
C SER A 141 -0.93 9.49 -4.44
N MET A 142 -1.11 8.45 -5.27
CA MET A 142 -0.29 7.24 -5.13
C MET A 142 1.15 7.45 -5.62
N THR A 143 2.14 7.24 -4.75
CA THR A 143 3.57 7.42 -5.03
C THR A 143 4.43 6.41 -4.27
N GLY A 144 5.74 6.40 -4.52
CA GLY A 144 6.69 5.58 -3.76
C GLY A 144 6.77 6.03 -2.30
N ALA A 145 6.88 5.05 -1.39
CA ALA A 145 6.85 5.28 0.05
C ALA A 145 8.24 5.34 0.71
N THR A 146 9.34 5.22 -0.04
CA THR A 146 10.70 5.02 0.52
C THR A 146 11.06 5.98 1.67
N ASN A 147 10.90 7.29 1.49
CA ASN A 147 11.24 8.28 2.53
C ASN A 147 10.16 8.47 3.60
N LYS A 148 9.01 7.81 3.46
CA LYS A 148 7.87 7.83 4.39
C LYS A 148 7.76 6.52 5.17
N LEU A 149 8.48 5.49 4.74
CA LEU A 149 8.40 4.14 5.27
C LEU A 149 8.65 4.08 6.78
N PRO A 150 9.66 4.77 7.36
CA PRO A 150 9.87 4.74 8.81
C PRO A 150 8.65 5.21 9.61
N ALA A 151 7.95 6.25 9.15
CA ALA A 151 6.73 6.73 9.79
C ALA A 151 5.56 5.74 9.63
N LEU A 152 5.40 5.17 8.44
CA LEU A 152 4.34 4.20 8.15
C LEU A 152 4.49 2.92 8.97
N GLU A 153 5.72 2.42 9.12
CA GLU A 153 6.04 1.26 9.94
C GLU A 153 5.79 1.53 11.42
N ALA A 154 6.18 2.71 11.92
CA ALA A 154 5.88 3.12 13.29
C ALA A 154 4.37 3.18 13.56
N LEU A 155 3.59 3.76 12.64
CA LEU A 155 2.12 3.79 12.73
C LEU A 155 1.52 2.37 12.71
N LEU A 156 2.04 1.47 11.88
CA LEU A 156 1.59 0.08 11.85
C LEU A 156 1.95 -0.68 13.14
N ASN A 157 3.07 -0.36 13.77
CA ASN A 157 3.45 -0.95 15.04
C ASN A 157 2.55 -0.45 16.18
N LEU A 158 2.25 0.85 16.23
CA LEU A 158 1.22 1.39 17.14
C LEU A 158 -0.14 0.68 16.94
N ALA A 159 -0.53 0.41 15.69
CA ALA A 159 -1.74 -0.34 15.39
C ALA A 159 -1.74 -1.78 15.93
N LYS A 160 -0.56 -2.41 16.06
CA LYS A 160 -0.41 -3.76 16.63
C LYS A 160 -0.51 -3.76 18.15
N GLU A 161 -0.12 -2.68 18.80
CA GLU A 161 -0.11 -2.53 20.27
C GLU A 161 -1.50 -2.23 20.85
N GLN A 162 -2.44 -1.79 20.01
CA GLN A 162 -3.83 -1.49 20.40
C GLN A 162 -4.80 -2.69 20.29
N LEU A 163 -4.27 -3.90 20.10
CA LEU A 163 -5.03 -5.16 20.02
C LEU A 163 -5.34 -5.75 21.39
#